data_AF-G0N6Q8-F1
#
_entry.id   AF-G0N6Q8-F1
#
_cell.length_a   1.000
_cell.length_b   1.000
_cell.length_c   1.000
_cell.angle_alpha   90.00
_cell.angle_beta   90.00
_cell.angle_gamma   90.00
#
_symmetry.space_group_name_H-M   'P 1'
#
loop_
_entity.id
_entity.type
_entity.pdbx_description
1 polymer ?
#
loop_
_entity_poly.entity_id
_entity_poly.type
_entity_poly.pdbx_seq_one_letter_code
_entity_poly.pdbx_strand_id
1 'polypeptide(L)'
;MMKFPSVVLGVFVVLVGLLTGADSGSIGQCDLSSPPPSWLTTNATGILEYAVAGQPTSGNNFCIQQTDHPNSLHELQVAYHIDLGDNTASSHAAEHHQRFSSQLDTQNGCVNNNTRIVYCFPLCLNNTLQNMVIESALKSSQPADVAQDIQRTTQLDWAITVMQVDYNDPNTHINASVFLVPDAWCSVYIGIRPKLGFDYLYEIQLGKILH
;
A
#
# COMPACT_ATOMS: atom_id res chain seq x y z
N MET A 1 -38.30 -65.84 -39.23
CA MET A 1 -38.68 -64.64 -40.01
C MET A 1 -37.55 -63.63 -39.89
N MET A 2 -36.91 -63.31 -41.02
CA MET A 2 -35.93 -62.24 -41.17
C MET A 2 -36.60 -60.87 -41.09
N LYS A 3 -35.88 -59.87 -40.54
CA LYS A 3 -35.79 -58.48 -41.04
C LYS A 3 -34.65 -57.73 -40.32
N PHE A 4 -33.64 -57.29 -41.09
CA PHE A 4 -32.66 -56.24 -40.76
C PHE A 4 -33.26 -54.85 -41.13
N PRO A 5 -32.53 -53.71 -41.06
CA PRO A 5 -32.15 -52.91 -39.90
C PRO A 5 -32.62 -51.43 -40.05
N SER A 6 -32.45 -50.58 -39.03
CA SER A 6 -32.48 -49.10 -39.12
C SER A 6 -31.73 -48.57 -37.90
N VAL A 7 -30.47 -48.12 -37.95
CA VAL A 7 -29.92 -46.87 -38.53
C VAL A 7 -30.47 -45.62 -37.83
N VAL A 8 -29.59 -45.04 -36.99
CA VAL A 8 -29.42 -43.59 -36.69
C VAL A 8 -30.44 -43.02 -35.69
N LEU A 9 -30.07 -42.28 -34.64
CA LEU A 9 -29.18 -41.12 -34.56
C LEU A 9 -28.71 -40.97 -33.09
N GLY A 10 -27.40 -40.84 -32.87
CA GLY A 10 -26.86 -40.49 -31.56
C GLY A 10 -27.21 -39.03 -31.21
N VAL A 11 -27.80 -38.82 -30.04
CA VAL A 11 -27.91 -37.49 -29.44
C VAL A 11 -26.79 -37.38 -28.40
N PHE A 12 -25.64 -36.85 -28.83
CA PHE A 12 -24.64 -36.30 -27.92
C PHE A 12 -25.20 -34.96 -27.44
N VAL A 13 -25.68 -34.92 -26.19
CA VAL A 13 -25.97 -33.65 -25.52
C VAL A 13 -24.61 -33.04 -25.17
N VAL A 14 -24.12 -32.16 -26.04
CA VAL A 14 -23.01 -31.25 -25.73
C VAL A 14 -23.58 -30.22 -24.76
N LEU A 15 -23.38 -30.45 -23.47
CA LEU A 15 -23.59 -29.42 -22.46
C LEU A 15 -22.49 -28.37 -22.68
N VAL A 16 -22.80 -27.33 -23.45
CA VAL A 16 -21.96 -26.14 -23.55
C VAL A 16 -22.03 -25.47 -22.18
N GLY A 17 -21.08 -25.81 -21.32
CA GLY A 17 -20.79 -25.02 -20.14
C GLY A 17 -20.36 -23.63 -20.62
N LEU A 18 -21.26 -22.66 -20.48
CA LEU A 18 -20.90 -21.25 -20.50
C LEU A 18 -19.91 -21.04 -19.35
N LEU A 19 -18.62 -21.05 -19.70
CA LEU A 19 -17.56 -20.55 -18.83
C LEU A 19 -17.81 -19.05 -18.65
N THR A 20 -18.49 -18.68 -17.57
CA THR A 20 -18.37 -17.34 -17.02
C THR A 20 -16.95 -17.24 -16.48
N GLY A 21 -16.04 -16.78 -17.34
CA GLY A 21 -14.74 -16.28 -16.91
C GLY A 21 -14.94 -14.98 -16.14
N ALA A 22 -15.34 -15.10 -14.89
CA ALA A 22 -14.91 -14.14 -13.89
C ALA A 22 -13.53 -14.65 -13.47
N ASP A 23 -12.47 -14.12 -14.11
CA ASP A 23 -11.14 -14.20 -13.53
C ASP A 23 -11.17 -13.36 -12.26
N SER A 24 -11.68 -13.94 -11.18
CA SER A 24 -11.27 -13.57 -9.84
C SER A 24 -9.85 -14.10 -9.70
N GLY A 25 -8.90 -13.39 -10.33
CA GLY A 25 -7.48 -13.59 -10.10
C GLY A 25 -7.28 -13.66 -8.59
N SER A 26 -6.65 -14.72 -8.12
CA SER A 26 -6.28 -14.86 -6.72
C SER A 26 -5.13 -13.89 -6.46
N ILE A 27 -5.40 -12.75 -5.83
CA ILE A 27 -4.48 -11.62 -5.68
C ILE A 27 -3.56 -11.76 -4.43
N GLY A 28 -3.38 -12.98 -3.93
CA GLY A 28 -2.65 -13.25 -2.70
C GLY A 28 -1.12 -13.10 -2.74
N GLN A 29 -0.51 -12.51 -3.78
CA GLN A 29 0.96 -12.47 -3.93
C GLN A 29 1.55 -11.17 -4.52
N CYS A 30 0.84 -10.03 -4.46
CA CYS A 30 1.30 -8.81 -5.17
C CYS A 30 1.56 -9.05 -6.67
N ASP A 31 0.72 -9.86 -7.33
CA ASP A 31 0.81 -10.03 -8.78
C ASP A 31 0.34 -8.75 -9.48
N LEU A 32 1.31 -8.00 -9.99
CA LEU A 32 1.11 -6.73 -10.71
C LEU A 32 1.18 -6.91 -12.24
N SER A 33 0.97 -8.12 -12.77
CA SER A 33 1.05 -8.36 -14.22
C SER A 33 -0.05 -7.64 -15.02
N SER A 34 -1.22 -7.39 -14.40
CA SER A 34 -2.31 -6.59 -14.97
C SER A 34 -3.12 -5.89 -13.88
N PRO A 35 -2.59 -4.83 -13.25
CA PRO A 35 -3.22 -4.20 -12.11
C PRO A 35 -4.40 -3.32 -12.57
N PRO A 36 -5.59 -3.40 -11.93
CA PRO A 36 -6.68 -2.50 -12.25
C PRO A 36 -6.34 -1.03 -11.91
N PRO A 37 -7.08 -0.04 -12.48
CA PRO A 37 -6.75 1.38 -12.32
C PRO A 37 -6.74 1.93 -10.89
N SER A 38 -7.39 1.24 -9.96
CA SER A 38 -7.44 1.52 -8.52
C SER A 38 -6.21 0.99 -7.74
N TRP A 39 -5.25 0.36 -8.43
CA TRP A 39 -4.05 -0.16 -7.80
C TRP A 39 -3.02 0.91 -7.51
N LEU A 40 -2.52 0.85 -6.28
CA LEU A 40 -1.44 1.67 -5.80
C LEU A 40 -0.31 0.75 -5.36
N THR A 41 0.91 1.05 -5.78
CA THR A 41 2.09 0.24 -5.54
C THR A 41 3.19 1.10 -4.95
N THR A 42 3.88 0.58 -3.96
CA THR A 42 5.12 1.14 -3.44
C THR A 42 6.22 0.11 -3.55
N ASN A 43 7.30 0.45 -4.24
CA ASN A 43 8.54 -0.30 -4.24
C ASN A 43 9.58 0.49 -3.45
N ALA A 44 10.11 -0.08 -2.40
CA ALA A 44 11.05 0.56 -1.50
C ALA A 44 12.29 -0.32 -1.27
N THR A 45 13.46 0.31 -1.24
CA THR A 45 14.72 -0.29 -0.81
C THR A 45 15.23 0.39 0.45
N GLY A 46 16.14 -0.28 1.16
CA GLY A 46 16.75 0.29 2.36
C GLY A 46 15.79 0.38 3.53
N ILE A 47 14.84 -0.56 3.62
CA ILE A 47 13.89 -0.63 4.73
C ILE A 47 14.51 -1.45 5.87
N LEU A 48 14.59 -0.85 7.06
CA LEU A 48 15.12 -1.49 8.27
C LEU A 48 14.09 -2.42 8.91
N GLU A 49 12.84 -1.96 8.97
CA GLU A 49 11.71 -2.67 9.56
C GLU A 49 10.42 -2.10 8.98
N TYR A 50 9.35 -2.88 8.97
CA TYR A 50 8.01 -2.39 8.68
C TYR A 50 6.97 -3.07 9.57
N ALA A 51 5.81 -2.45 9.65
CA ALA A 51 4.64 -3.04 10.27
C ALA A 51 3.38 -2.63 9.54
N VAL A 52 2.33 -3.43 9.74
CA VAL A 52 1.00 -3.20 9.20
C VAL A 52 -0.07 -3.22 10.28
N ALA A 53 -1.18 -2.53 10.03
CA ALA A 53 -2.36 -2.53 10.87
C ALA A 53 -3.63 -2.27 10.04
N GLY A 54 -4.80 -2.38 10.67
CA GLY A 54 -6.10 -2.11 10.03
C GLY A 54 -6.63 -3.29 9.23
N GLN A 55 -5.92 -3.69 8.18
CA GLN A 55 -6.38 -4.69 7.21
C GLN A 55 -5.40 -5.85 7.07
N PRO A 56 -5.87 -7.10 6.83
CA PRO A 56 -5.00 -8.25 6.68
C PRO A 56 -4.25 -8.21 5.34
N THR A 57 -2.95 -8.52 5.37
CA THR A 57 -2.08 -8.64 4.17
C THR A 57 -2.25 -9.97 3.43
N SER A 58 -3.03 -10.89 3.97
CA SER A 58 -3.37 -12.18 3.33
C SER A 58 -4.59 -12.08 2.40
N GLY A 59 -5.14 -10.88 2.22
CA GLY A 59 -6.30 -10.63 1.38
C GLY A 59 -5.95 -10.39 -0.09
N ASN A 60 -6.98 -10.17 -0.91
CA ASN A 60 -6.82 -9.90 -2.34
C ASN A 60 -6.61 -8.40 -2.66
N ASN A 61 -6.88 -7.51 -1.70
CA ASN A 61 -6.92 -6.07 -1.92
C ASN A 61 -5.78 -5.32 -1.22
N PHE A 62 -4.93 -6.06 -0.49
CA PHE A 62 -3.76 -5.52 0.19
C PHE A 62 -2.72 -6.62 0.36
N CYS A 63 -1.50 -6.37 -0.09
CA CYS A 63 -0.41 -7.33 -0.02
C CYS A 63 0.92 -6.63 0.28
N ILE A 64 1.82 -7.39 0.90
CA ILE A 64 3.22 -7.02 1.10
C ILE A 64 4.11 -8.18 0.70
N GLN A 65 5.14 -7.88 -0.07
CA GLN A 65 6.22 -8.79 -0.39
C GLN A 65 7.54 -8.19 0.08
N GLN A 66 8.31 -9.00 0.81
CA GLN A 66 9.63 -8.65 1.31
C GLN A 66 10.67 -9.52 0.63
N THR A 67 11.77 -8.88 0.21
CA THR A 67 12.98 -9.54 -0.25
C THR A 67 14.13 -9.13 0.66
N ASP A 68 14.79 -10.11 1.26
CA ASP A 68 15.90 -9.89 2.20
C ASP A 68 17.23 -9.72 1.47
N HIS A 69 18.01 -8.73 1.90
CA HIS A 69 19.38 -8.54 1.46
C HIS A 69 20.40 -8.88 2.56
N PRO A 70 21.66 -9.21 2.20
CA PRO A 70 22.69 -9.61 3.15
C PRO A 70 23.05 -8.55 4.21
N ASN A 71 22.73 -7.28 3.96
CA ASN A 71 23.03 -6.14 4.82
C ASN A 71 21.94 -5.86 5.87
N SER A 72 21.00 -6.78 6.08
CA SER A 72 19.82 -6.58 6.96
C SER A 72 18.89 -5.44 6.52
N LEU A 73 19.04 -4.98 5.28
CA LEU A 73 18.06 -4.10 4.65
C LEU A 73 17.09 -4.94 3.83
N HIS A 74 15.86 -4.47 3.78
CA HIS A 74 14.78 -5.12 3.06
C HIS A 74 14.42 -4.31 1.83
N GLU A 75 14.15 -5.04 0.76
CA GLU A 75 13.30 -4.57 -0.33
C GLU A 75 11.85 -4.89 0.03
N LEU A 76 11.00 -3.88 -0.03
CA LEU A 76 9.56 -4.04 0.18
C LEU A 76 8.79 -3.62 -1.05
N GLN A 77 7.89 -4.50 -1.47
CA GLN A 77 6.80 -4.17 -2.36
C GLN A 77 5.51 -4.20 -1.57
N VAL A 78 4.75 -3.11 -1.65
CA VAL A 78 3.43 -2.97 -1.03
C VAL A 78 2.45 -2.63 -2.12
N ALA A 79 1.30 -3.28 -2.13
CA ALA A 79 0.26 -2.93 -3.08
C ALA A 79 -1.13 -2.94 -2.45
N TYR A 80 -1.94 -1.97 -2.89
CA TYR A 80 -3.28 -1.71 -2.38
C TYR A 80 -4.24 -1.61 -3.55
N HIS A 81 -5.40 -2.23 -3.40
CA HIS A 81 -6.54 -2.00 -4.26
C HIS A 81 -7.46 -0.99 -3.57
N ILE A 82 -7.34 0.29 -3.96
CA ILE A 82 -7.97 1.41 -3.27
C ILE A 82 -9.45 1.53 -3.65
N ASP A 83 -10.32 1.72 -2.65
CA ASP A 83 -11.72 2.10 -2.84
C ASP A 83 -11.80 3.59 -3.23
N LEU A 84 -11.94 3.84 -4.53
CA LEU A 84 -12.12 5.18 -5.09
C LEU A 84 -13.61 5.61 -5.17
N GLY A 85 -14.54 4.76 -4.72
CA GLY A 85 -15.99 4.97 -4.76
C GLY A 85 -16.62 4.92 -6.17
N ASP A 86 -17.95 5.06 -6.21
CA ASP A 86 -18.80 4.98 -7.42
C ASP A 86 -18.64 6.16 -8.40
N ASN A 87 -17.67 7.06 -8.19
CA ASN A 87 -17.30 8.08 -9.17
C ASN A 87 -16.46 7.42 -10.29
N THR A 88 -17.06 6.44 -10.95
CA THR A 88 -16.57 5.77 -12.14
C THR A 88 -16.55 6.77 -13.29
N ALA A 89 -15.44 7.46 -13.48
CA ALA A 89 -14.83 7.73 -14.78
C ALA A 89 -13.83 8.91 -14.69
N SER A 90 -12.57 8.63 -15.02
CA SER A 90 -11.62 9.54 -15.70
C SER A 90 -10.85 10.65 -14.95
N SER A 91 -10.91 10.83 -13.62
CA SER A 91 -10.15 11.95 -12.99
C SER A 91 -9.15 11.60 -11.89
N HIS A 92 -9.16 10.38 -11.34
CA HIS A 92 -8.16 9.97 -10.35
C HIS A 92 -7.06 9.15 -11.03
N ALA A 93 -6.18 9.81 -11.77
CA ALA A 93 -4.95 9.20 -12.22
C ALA A 93 -4.03 9.02 -11.00
N ALA A 94 -3.46 7.82 -10.84
CA ALA A 94 -2.40 7.63 -9.88
C ALA A 94 -1.19 8.48 -10.28
N GLU A 95 -0.65 9.24 -9.35
CA GLU A 95 0.59 9.99 -9.54
C GLU A 95 1.77 9.16 -9.03
N HIS A 96 2.92 9.24 -9.71
CA HIS A 96 4.13 8.55 -9.26
C HIS A 96 5.07 9.54 -8.57
N HIS A 97 5.47 9.18 -7.35
CA HIS A 97 6.37 9.99 -6.52
C HIS A 97 7.58 9.15 -6.13
N GLN A 98 8.76 9.72 -6.35
CA GLN A 98 10.03 9.14 -5.93
C GLN A 98 10.59 9.94 -4.76
N ARG A 99 10.99 9.23 -3.69
CA ARG A 99 11.61 9.80 -2.50
C ARG A 99 13.00 9.20 -2.37
N PHE A 100 14.01 10.07 -2.28
CA PHE A 100 15.42 9.69 -2.14
C PHE A 100 15.96 10.22 -0.81
N SER A 101 16.70 9.39 -0.08
CA SER A 101 17.40 9.80 1.14
C SER A 101 18.41 10.93 0.89
N SER A 102 19.04 10.93 -0.29
CA SER A 102 20.00 11.94 -0.73
C SER A 102 19.39 13.31 -1.07
N GLN A 103 18.06 13.42 -1.13
CA GLN A 103 17.32 14.62 -1.52
C GLN A 103 16.38 15.12 -0.40
N LEU A 104 16.74 14.88 0.86
CA LEU A 104 16.00 15.41 2.01
C LEU A 104 16.13 16.94 2.07
N ASP A 105 15.29 17.66 1.33
CA ASP A 105 15.18 19.11 1.38
C ASP A 105 14.66 19.58 2.75
N THR A 106 15.21 20.67 3.28
CA THR A 106 14.90 21.22 4.62
C THR A 106 13.46 21.77 4.80
N GLN A 107 12.53 21.45 3.91
CA GLN A 107 11.15 21.93 3.97
C GLN A 107 10.28 20.99 4.83
N ASN A 108 9.73 21.51 5.93
CA ASN A 108 8.64 20.85 6.64
C ASN A 108 7.33 21.22 5.94
N GLY A 109 6.83 20.35 5.07
CA GLY A 109 5.55 20.50 4.38
C GLY A 109 4.34 20.05 5.20
N CYS A 110 4.55 19.59 6.43
CA CYS A 110 3.47 19.05 7.26
C CYS A 110 2.77 20.09 8.12
N VAL A 111 1.50 19.83 8.43
CA VAL A 111 0.68 20.72 9.28
C VAL A 111 1.19 20.81 10.72
N ASN A 112 1.97 19.81 11.14
CA ASN A 112 2.52 19.74 12.48
C ASN A 112 3.89 20.44 12.53
N ASN A 113 4.02 21.40 13.45
CA ASN A 113 5.21 22.22 13.63
C ASN A 113 6.09 21.77 14.81
N ASN A 114 5.94 20.53 15.28
CA ASN A 114 6.76 19.99 16.35
C ASN A 114 8.24 20.05 15.96
N THR A 115 9.07 20.60 16.85
CA THR A 115 10.50 20.85 16.59
C THR A 115 11.34 19.58 16.43
N ARG A 116 10.79 18.41 16.77
CA ARG A 116 11.42 17.12 16.50
C ARG A 116 11.26 16.66 15.06
N ILE A 117 10.36 17.27 14.29
CA ILE A 117 10.18 16.97 12.87
C ILE A 117 11.27 17.74 12.12
N VAL A 118 12.23 17.01 11.58
CA VAL A 118 13.39 17.60 10.87
C VAL A 118 13.18 17.62 9.36
N TYR A 119 12.26 16.79 8.88
CA TYR A 119 11.89 16.66 7.48
C TYR A 119 10.45 16.15 7.41
N CYS A 120 9.62 16.69 6.51
CA CYS A 120 8.27 16.17 6.33
C CYS A 120 7.72 16.45 4.93
N PHE A 121 7.33 15.40 4.22
CA PHE A 121 6.71 15.48 2.91
C PHE A 121 5.39 14.69 2.89
N PRO A 122 4.24 15.38 2.99
CA PRO A 122 2.95 14.74 3.00
C PRO A 122 2.29 14.68 1.62
N LEU A 123 1.74 13.52 1.29
CA LEU A 123 0.75 13.33 0.24
C LEU A 123 -0.56 12.89 0.90
N CYS A 124 -1.14 13.80 1.66
CA CYS A 124 -2.33 13.58 2.47
C CYS A 124 -3.16 14.87 2.49
N LEU A 125 -4.32 14.85 1.82
CA LEU A 125 -5.16 16.04 1.69
C LEU A 125 -5.98 16.35 2.95
N ASN A 126 -6.23 15.33 3.79
CA ASN A 126 -6.91 15.50 5.05
C ASN A 126 -5.90 15.88 6.15
N ASN A 127 -5.81 17.17 6.45
CA ASN A 127 -4.90 17.72 7.46
C ASN A 127 -5.14 17.15 8.87
N THR A 128 -6.38 16.81 9.22
CA THR A 128 -6.68 16.19 10.52
C THR A 128 -6.09 14.78 10.59
N LEU A 129 -6.30 13.97 9.54
CA LEU A 129 -5.70 12.64 9.43
C LEU A 129 -4.18 12.71 9.42
N GLN A 130 -3.61 13.63 8.63
CA GLN A 130 -2.17 13.88 8.58
C GLN A 130 -1.61 14.18 9.98
N ASN A 131 -2.24 15.07 10.74
CA ASN A 131 -1.76 15.40 12.08
C ASN A 131 -1.82 14.19 13.02
N MET A 132 -2.88 13.37 12.98
CA MET A 132 -2.99 12.15 13.78
C MET A 132 -1.88 11.14 13.44
N VAL A 133 -1.56 10.97 12.16
CA VAL A 133 -0.45 10.11 11.69
C VAL A 133 0.89 10.61 12.22
N ILE A 134 1.15 11.92 12.13
CA ILE A 134 2.39 12.53 12.61
C ILE A 134 2.53 12.41 14.13
N GLU A 135 1.46 12.66 14.89
CA GLU A 135 1.46 12.51 16.34
C GLU A 135 1.77 11.07 16.77
N SER A 136 1.29 10.09 16.00
CA SER A 136 1.60 8.68 16.24
C SER A 136 3.09 8.39 15.97
N ALA A 137 3.64 8.89 14.86
CA ALA A 137 5.05 8.75 14.51
C ALA A 137 6.00 9.39 15.53
N LEU A 138 5.59 10.48 16.19
CA LEU A 138 6.38 11.16 17.23
C LEU A 138 6.50 10.37 18.54
N LYS A 139 5.64 9.38 18.78
CA LYS A 139 5.56 8.62 20.05
C LYS A 139 6.56 7.47 20.12
N SER A 140 6.85 6.79 19.01
CA SER A 140 7.72 5.61 18.99
C SER A 140 8.66 5.63 17.78
N SER A 141 9.81 4.98 17.94
CA SER A 141 10.73 4.64 16.86
C SER A 141 10.52 3.21 16.34
N GLN A 142 9.51 2.50 16.83
CA GLN A 142 9.15 1.14 16.41
C GLN A 142 7.97 1.19 15.44
N PRO A 143 8.09 0.69 14.19
CA PRO A 143 7.00 0.68 13.21
C PRO A 143 5.70 0.06 13.72
N ALA A 144 5.80 -1.04 14.47
CA ALA A 144 4.65 -1.76 15.01
C ALA A 144 3.81 -0.91 15.97
N ASP A 145 4.46 -0.19 16.89
CA ASP A 145 3.78 0.72 17.82
C ASP A 145 3.10 1.86 17.07
N VAL A 146 3.77 2.42 16.06
CA VAL A 146 3.23 3.51 15.25
C VAL A 146 2.00 3.04 14.46
N ALA A 147 2.07 1.89 13.79
CA ALA A 147 0.95 1.34 13.02
C ALA A 147 -0.27 1.07 13.90
N GLN A 148 -0.06 0.47 15.08
CA GLN A 148 -1.13 0.21 16.05
C GLN A 148 -1.71 1.49 16.64
N ASP A 149 -0.88 2.49 16.97
CA ASP A 149 -1.37 3.76 17.48
C ASP A 149 -2.17 4.53 16.44
N ILE A 150 -1.75 4.53 15.17
CA ILE A 150 -2.52 5.09 14.04
C ILE A 150 -3.88 4.40 13.94
N GLN A 151 -3.93 3.07 13.91
CA GLN A 151 -5.19 2.33 13.83
C GLN A 151 -6.13 2.71 14.99
N ARG A 152 -5.59 2.75 16.21
CA ARG A 152 -6.35 3.06 17.42
C ARG A 152 -6.86 4.50 17.46
N THR A 153 -6.04 5.46 17.04
CA THR A 153 -6.37 6.90 17.15
C THR A 153 -7.27 7.38 16.03
N THR A 154 -7.07 6.87 14.81
CA THR A 154 -7.87 7.25 13.64
C THR A 154 -9.20 6.50 13.58
N GLN A 155 -9.27 5.28 14.16
CA GLN A 155 -10.42 4.38 14.08
C GLN A 155 -10.85 4.07 12.63
N LEU A 156 -9.95 4.23 11.68
CA LEU A 156 -10.19 3.92 10.28
C LEU A 156 -9.99 2.43 10.04
N ASP A 157 -10.89 1.85 9.24
CA ASP A 157 -10.74 0.49 8.72
C ASP A 157 -9.90 0.48 7.43
N TRP A 158 -8.76 1.19 7.45
CA TRP A 158 -7.87 1.35 6.29
C TRP A 158 -6.65 0.43 6.45
N ALA A 159 -6.07 -0.01 5.33
CA ALA A 159 -4.76 -0.64 5.36
C ALA A 159 -3.71 0.41 5.78
N ILE A 160 -2.96 0.11 6.84
CA ILE A 160 -1.90 0.98 7.36
C ILE A 160 -0.58 0.25 7.16
N THR A 161 0.40 0.93 6.57
CA THR A 161 1.78 0.44 6.44
C THR A 161 2.72 1.51 6.96
N VAL A 162 3.63 1.11 7.85
CA VAL A 162 4.70 1.95 8.38
C VAL A 162 6.02 1.30 8.03
N MET A 163 6.87 1.99 7.27
CA MET A 163 8.20 1.52 6.86
C MET A 163 9.26 2.41 7.49
N GLN A 164 10.18 1.82 8.25
CA GLN A 164 11.36 2.52 8.76
C GLN A 164 12.48 2.51 7.73
N VAL A 165 12.92 3.70 7.35
CA VAL A 165 13.78 3.92 6.19
C VAL A 165 15.20 4.22 6.67
N ASP A 166 16.19 3.50 6.15
CA ASP A 166 17.59 3.82 6.38
C ASP A 166 18.02 4.99 5.50
N TYR A 167 17.97 6.20 6.06
CA TYR A 167 18.39 7.40 5.34
C TYR A 167 19.91 7.54 5.20
N ASN A 168 20.70 6.67 5.84
CA ASN A 168 22.16 6.68 5.70
C ASN A 168 22.65 5.85 4.51
N ASP A 169 21.82 4.94 3.98
CA ASP A 169 22.12 4.19 2.78
C ASP A 169 21.78 5.05 1.52
N PRO A 170 22.76 5.37 0.66
CA PRO A 170 22.53 6.10 -0.59
C PRO A 170 21.68 5.31 -1.60
N ASN A 171 21.52 4.00 -1.43
CA ASN A 171 20.68 3.16 -2.29
C ASN A 171 19.22 3.13 -1.86
N THR A 172 18.88 3.71 -0.71
CA THR A 172 17.52 3.85 -0.21
C THR A 172 16.69 4.74 -1.12
N HIS A 173 15.64 4.17 -1.69
CA HIS A 173 14.67 4.88 -2.50
C HIS A 173 13.28 4.31 -2.27
N ILE A 174 12.28 5.18 -2.34
CA ILE A 174 10.86 4.81 -2.30
C ILE A 174 10.22 5.33 -3.57
N ASN A 175 9.67 4.41 -4.36
CA ASN A 175 8.88 4.72 -5.54
C ASN A 175 7.43 4.31 -5.26
N ALA A 176 6.59 5.28 -4.95
CA ALA A 176 5.19 5.07 -4.62
C ALA A 176 4.30 5.70 -5.69
N SER A 177 3.25 4.99 -6.11
CA SER A 177 2.10 5.66 -6.69
C SER A 177 1.19 6.20 -5.58
N VAL A 178 0.42 7.25 -5.86
CA VAL A 178 -0.53 7.83 -4.91
C VAL A 178 -1.81 8.22 -5.62
N PHE A 179 -2.93 8.19 -4.89
CA PHE A 179 -4.13 8.93 -5.25
C PHE A 179 -4.25 10.15 -4.36
N LEU A 180 -4.47 11.33 -4.95
CA LEU A 180 -4.78 12.54 -4.18
C LEU A 180 -6.28 12.61 -3.88
N VAL A 181 -6.75 11.68 -3.06
CA VAL A 181 -8.16 11.55 -2.66
C VAL A 181 -8.25 11.57 -1.13
N PRO A 182 -8.85 12.61 -0.51
CA PRO A 182 -8.80 12.82 0.94
C PRO A 182 -9.45 11.69 1.75
N ASP A 183 -10.42 10.99 1.16
CA ASP A 183 -11.22 9.96 1.81
C ASP A 183 -10.82 8.54 1.39
N ALA A 184 -9.68 8.38 0.70
CA ALA A 184 -9.20 7.07 0.25
C ALA A 184 -7.69 6.86 0.44
N TRP A 185 -6.89 7.93 0.54
CA TRP A 185 -5.43 7.81 0.62
C TRP A 185 -4.77 8.91 1.45
N CYS A 186 -3.74 8.53 2.19
CA CYS A 186 -2.85 9.45 2.92
C CYS A 186 -1.46 8.83 3.03
N SER A 187 -0.42 9.53 2.58
CA SER A 187 0.99 9.17 2.82
C SER A 187 1.74 10.31 3.48
N VAL A 188 2.65 9.97 4.40
CA VAL A 188 3.55 10.92 5.07
C VAL A 188 4.96 10.35 5.10
N TYR A 189 5.90 11.00 4.41
CA TYR A 189 7.34 10.80 4.63
C TYR A 189 7.79 11.72 5.75
N ILE A 190 8.32 11.19 6.85
CA ILE A 190 8.63 12.01 8.02
C ILE A 190 9.94 11.60 8.71
N GLY A 191 10.84 12.56 8.82
CA GLY A 191 12.07 12.45 9.59
C GLY A 191 11.88 13.02 11.00
N ILE A 192 12.25 12.22 12.00
CA ILE A 192 12.06 12.54 13.41
C ILE A 192 13.39 12.47 14.13
N ARG A 193 13.70 13.56 14.85
CA ARG A 193 14.75 13.63 15.85
C ARG A 193 14.18 13.26 17.22
N PRO A 194 14.48 12.07 17.77
CA PRO A 194 14.00 11.72 19.10
C PRO A 194 14.70 12.53 20.19
N LYS A 195 14.13 12.47 21.41
CA LYS A 195 14.77 13.05 22.59
C LYS A 195 16.04 12.30 22.99
N LEU A 196 16.08 11.00 22.73
CA LEU A 196 17.19 10.09 23.01
C LEU A 196 17.32 9.11 21.84
N GLY A 197 18.55 8.82 21.42
CA GLY A 197 18.83 7.92 20.30
C GLY A 197 19.16 8.67 19.00
N PHE A 198 19.05 7.96 17.89
CA PHE A 198 19.37 8.46 16.56
C PHE A 198 18.12 8.96 15.84
N ASP A 199 18.29 9.92 14.93
CA ASP A 199 17.24 10.34 14.02
C ASP A 199 16.72 9.12 13.25
N TYR A 200 15.44 9.11 12.91
CA TYR A 200 14.82 8.04 12.12
C TYR A 200 13.83 8.61 11.12
N LEU A 201 13.58 7.86 10.06
CA LEU A 201 12.75 8.26 8.93
C LEU A 201 11.67 7.20 8.71
N TYR A 202 10.45 7.65 8.48
CA TYR A 202 9.33 6.78 8.12
C TYR A 202 8.74 7.16 6.78
N GLU A 203 8.34 6.14 6.03
CA GLU A 203 7.26 6.22 5.07
C GLU A 203 6.01 5.60 5.70
N ILE A 204 4.96 6.40 5.86
CA ILE A 204 3.69 5.96 6.43
C ILE A 204 2.61 6.09 5.38
N GLN A 205 1.85 5.03 5.15
CA GLN A 205 0.82 4.95 4.12
C GLN A 205 -0.48 4.40 4.71
N LEU A 206 -1.58 5.09 4.42
CA LEU A 206 -2.93 4.69 4.79
C LEU A 206 -3.77 4.66 3.53
N GLY A 207 -4.36 3.50 3.22
CA GLY A 207 -5.23 3.31 2.07
C GLY A 207 -6.56 2.68 2.46
N LYS A 208 -7.67 3.29 2.03
CA LYS A 208 -8.99 2.66 2.10
C LYS A 208 -9.05 1.58 1.03
N ILE A 209 -9.08 0.31 1.43
CA ILE A 209 -9.06 -0.79 0.47
C ILE A 209 -10.48 -1.19 0.05
N LEU A 210 -10.61 -1.74 -1.15
CA LEU A 210 -11.87 -2.27 -1.65
C LEU A 210 -12.29 -3.51 -0.83
N HIS A 211 -13.58 -3.65 -0.58
CA HIS A 211 -14.18 -4.82 0.08
C HIS A 211 -15.11 -5.57 -0.87
#